data_AF-A0A2A3CIU2-F1
#
_entry.id   AF-A0A2A3CIU2-F1
#
_cell.length_a   1.000
_cell.length_b   1.000
_cell.length_c   1.000
_cell.angle_alpha   90.00
_cell.angle_beta   90.00
_cell.angle_gamma   90.00
#
_symmetry.space_group_name_H-M   'P 1'
#
loop_
_entity.id
_entity.type
_entity.pdbx_description
1 polymer ?
#
loop_
_entity_poly.entity_id
_entity_poly.type
_entity_poly.pdbx_seq_one_letter_code
_entity_poly.pdbx_strand_id
1 'polypeptide(L)'
;MTLVRERIAKNAHSPLWGHLDARWAALVTLARDTATNRVQSRYQRQATHEVLNLDAKCSARDIAVTAMAMFLFWSERPERFLSDAAFRLQLVKRVRSLSSRHSGVRYDHRTGKQERVYRELSPKAGMIVARDLTTAFGGAGLQLAELEKRDQERKQAMTDEINQALRELV
;
A
#
# COMPACT_ATOMS: atom_id res chain seq x y z
N MET A 1 8.52 7.07 -4.65
CA MET A 1 8.84 6.06 -3.59
C MET A 1 10.08 6.43 -2.79
N THR A 2 10.98 7.27 -3.31
CA THR A 2 12.22 7.69 -2.62
C THR A 2 11.95 8.43 -1.31
N LEU A 3 11.03 9.41 -1.31
CA LEU A 3 10.69 10.22 -0.13
C LEU A 3 10.18 9.40 1.06
N VAL A 4 9.29 8.43 0.82
CA VAL A 4 8.80 7.52 1.86
C VAL A 4 9.92 6.63 2.39
N ARG A 5 10.79 6.10 1.50
CA ARG A 5 11.96 5.29 1.90
C ARG A 5 12.98 6.09 2.71
N GLU A 6 13.22 7.35 2.35
CA GLU A 6 14.09 8.26 3.11
C GLU A 6 13.52 8.55 4.50
N ARG A 7 12.21 8.75 4.61
CA ARG A 7 11.55 8.94 5.92
C ARG A 7 11.59 7.68 6.76
N ILE A 8 11.43 6.52 6.15
CA ILE A 8 11.59 5.21 6.79
C ILE A 8 13.01 5.01 7.28
N ALA A 9 14.01 5.38 6.47
CA ALA A 9 15.42 5.31 6.85
C ALA A 9 15.72 6.23 8.04
N LYS A 10 15.21 7.47 8.03
CA LYS A 10 15.33 8.43 9.15
C LYS A 10 14.65 7.93 10.43
N ASN A 11 13.62 7.11 10.31
CA ASN A 11 12.83 6.60 11.43
C ASN A 11 12.94 5.06 11.56
N ALA A 12 14.08 4.47 11.17
CA ALA A 12 14.23 3.03 11.06
C ALA A 12 13.97 2.30 12.39
N HIS A 13 14.33 2.95 13.52
CA HIS A 13 14.16 2.44 14.88
C HIS A 13 12.84 2.83 15.56
N SER A 14 11.89 3.43 14.83
CA SER A 14 10.61 3.84 15.41
C SER A 14 9.81 2.64 15.91
N PRO A 15 9.21 2.69 17.12
CA PRO A 15 8.35 1.62 17.65
C PRO A 15 7.08 1.42 16.80
N LEU A 16 6.70 2.40 15.98
CA LEU A 16 5.59 2.30 15.02
C LEU A 16 5.69 1.03 14.17
N TRP A 17 6.91 0.68 13.77
CA TRP A 17 7.16 -0.47 12.92
C TRP A 17 6.69 -1.79 13.52
N GLY A 18 6.96 -2.02 14.81
CA GLY A 18 6.47 -3.20 15.51
C GLY A 18 4.94 -3.26 15.54
N HIS A 19 4.28 -2.11 15.68
CA HIS A 19 2.82 -2.03 15.60
C HIS A 19 2.27 -2.32 14.20
N LEU A 20 2.93 -1.84 13.15
CA LEU A 20 2.51 -2.12 11.76
C LEU A 20 2.71 -3.59 11.41
N ASP A 21 3.82 -4.18 11.83
CA ASP A 21 4.11 -5.60 11.63
C ASP A 21 3.09 -6.46 12.40
N ALA A 22 2.75 -6.09 13.64
CA ALA A 22 1.71 -6.76 14.42
C ALA A 22 0.32 -6.67 13.77
N ARG A 23 -0.04 -5.51 13.19
CA ARG A 23 -1.30 -5.35 12.45
C ARG A 23 -1.36 -6.23 11.21
N TRP A 24 -0.25 -6.35 10.48
CA TRP A 24 -0.17 -7.29 9.36
C TRP A 24 -0.33 -8.74 9.84
N ALA A 25 0.40 -9.13 10.90
CA ALA A 25 0.31 -10.47 11.46
C ALA A 25 -1.11 -10.83 11.93
N ALA A 26 -1.85 -9.87 12.50
CA ALA A 26 -3.25 -10.04 12.88
C ALA A 26 -4.14 -10.29 11.64
N LEU A 27 -3.94 -9.54 10.55
CA LEU A 27 -4.66 -9.78 9.29
C LEU A 27 -4.34 -11.16 8.71
N VAL A 28 -3.09 -11.58 8.74
CA VAL A 28 -2.65 -12.90 8.27
C VAL A 28 -3.27 -14.01 9.11
N THR A 29 -3.31 -13.84 10.43
CA THR A 29 -3.97 -14.80 11.34
C THR A 29 -5.44 -14.94 11.00
N LEU A 30 -6.15 -13.81 10.89
CA LEU A 30 -7.55 -13.80 10.46
C LEU A 30 -7.74 -14.46 9.09
N ALA A 31 -6.83 -14.21 8.13
CA ALA A 31 -6.86 -14.84 6.82
C ALA A 31 -6.65 -16.36 6.90
N ARG A 32 -5.75 -16.85 7.76
CA ARG A 32 -5.54 -18.30 7.99
C ARG A 32 -6.79 -18.94 8.60
N ASP A 33 -7.36 -18.34 9.63
CA ASP A 33 -8.59 -18.82 10.26
C ASP A 33 -9.73 -18.86 9.25
N THR A 34 -9.88 -17.78 8.50
CA THR A 34 -10.82 -17.66 7.38
C THR A 34 -10.57 -18.79 6.38
N ALA A 35 -9.34 -19.07 5.94
CA ALA A 35 -9.06 -20.10 4.95
C ALA A 35 -9.50 -21.52 5.38
N THR A 36 -9.56 -21.81 6.69
CA THR A 36 -10.06 -23.10 7.20
C THR A 36 -11.57 -23.24 7.15
N ASN A 37 -12.32 -22.13 7.08
CA ASN A 37 -13.77 -22.13 7.02
C ASN A 37 -14.27 -22.49 5.61
N ARG A 38 -15.05 -23.57 5.50
CA ARG A 38 -15.58 -24.06 4.22
C ARG A 38 -16.70 -23.19 3.65
N VAL A 39 -17.41 -22.41 4.47
CA VAL A 39 -18.55 -21.60 4.04
C VAL A 39 -18.08 -20.17 3.76
N GLN A 40 -17.68 -19.93 2.52
CA GLN A 40 -17.19 -18.62 2.08
C GLN A 40 -17.67 -18.23 0.69
N SER A 41 -17.94 -16.94 0.52
CA SER A 41 -18.13 -16.40 -0.82
C SER A 41 -16.86 -16.59 -1.65
N ARG A 42 -17.01 -16.73 -2.97
CA ARG A 42 -15.86 -16.84 -3.88
C ARG A 42 -14.88 -15.67 -3.77
N TYR A 43 -15.40 -14.47 -3.48
CA TYR A 43 -14.59 -13.25 -3.36
C TYR A 43 -13.82 -13.22 -2.05
N GLN A 44 -14.42 -13.69 -0.95
CA GLN A 44 -13.73 -13.82 0.32
C GLN A 44 -12.56 -14.81 0.19
N ARG A 45 -12.79 -15.98 -0.42
CA ARG A 45 -11.71 -16.94 -0.68
C ARG A 45 -10.57 -16.34 -1.49
N GLN A 46 -10.89 -15.61 -2.56
CA GLN A 46 -9.88 -14.95 -3.38
C GLN A 46 -9.07 -13.92 -2.59
N ALA A 47 -9.74 -13.07 -1.80
CA ALA A 47 -9.09 -12.07 -0.95
C ALA A 47 -8.19 -12.71 0.12
N THR A 48 -8.69 -13.75 0.79
CA THR A 48 -7.93 -14.52 1.78
C THR A 48 -6.67 -15.12 1.17
N HIS A 49 -6.77 -15.78 0.01
CA HIS A 49 -5.60 -16.32 -0.67
C HIS A 49 -4.62 -15.22 -1.09
N GLU A 50 -5.11 -14.06 -1.49
CA GLU A 50 -4.27 -12.93 -1.85
C GLU A 50 -3.45 -12.43 -0.65
N VAL A 51 -4.06 -12.26 0.53
CA VAL A 51 -3.37 -11.88 1.77
C VAL A 51 -2.30 -12.91 2.15
N LEU A 52 -2.63 -14.20 2.12
CA LEU A 52 -1.68 -15.27 2.43
C LEU A 52 -0.53 -15.36 1.42
N ASN A 53 -0.80 -15.07 0.13
CA ASN A 53 0.24 -15.03 -0.89
C ASN A 53 1.20 -13.86 -0.70
N LEU A 54 0.69 -12.69 -0.31
CA LEU A 54 1.51 -11.53 0.03
C LEU A 54 2.42 -11.85 1.23
N ASP A 55 1.87 -12.43 2.28
CA ASP A 55 2.62 -12.83 3.48
C ASP A 55 3.74 -13.83 3.16
N ALA A 56 3.47 -14.79 2.28
CA ALA A 56 4.44 -15.81 1.89
C ALA A 56 5.60 -15.29 1.01
N LYS A 57 5.52 -14.06 0.48
CA LYS A 57 6.47 -13.56 -0.54
C LYS A 57 7.05 -12.19 -0.25
N CYS A 58 6.40 -11.41 0.58
CA CYS A 58 6.78 -10.03 0.86
C CYS A 58 6.95 -9.86 2.36
N SER A 59 7.92 -9.04 2.78
CA SER A 59 8.02 -8.69 4.19
C SER A 59 6.82 -7.83 4.61
N ALA A 60 6.36 -7.98 5.86
CA ALA A 60 5.31 -7.12 6.43
C ALA A 60 5.68 -5.62 6.29
N ARG A 61 6.97 -5.33 6.46
CA ARG A 61 7.57 -4.01 6.25
C ARG A 61 7.32 -3.48 4.83
N ASP A 62 7.66 -4.23 3.79
CA ASP A 62 7.48 -3.77 2.40
C ASP A 62 6.00 -3.51 2.06
N ILE A 63 5.11 -4.36 2.57
CA ILE A 63 3.66 -4.21 2.43
C ILE A 63 3.20 -2.93 3.11
N ALA A 64 3.55 -2.74 4.38
CA ALA A 64 3.17 -1.57 5.17
C ALA A 64 3.70 -0.27 4.53
N VAL A 65 4.96 -0.26 4.12
CA VAL A 65 5.60 0.87 3.44
C VAL A 65 4.89 1.23 2.14
N THR A 66 4.58 0.23 1.33
CA THR A 66 3.89 0.43 0.06
C THR A 66 2.47 0.95 0.27
N ALA A 67 1.74 0.41 1.25
CA ALA A 67 0.41 0.87 1.61
C ALA A 67 0.42 2.32 2.12
N MET A 68 1.31 2.66 3.06
CA MET A 68 1.43 4.03 3.58
C MET A 68 1.86 5.02 2.49
N ALA A 69 2.76 4.63 1.59
CA ALA A 69 3.13 5.47 0.45
C ALA A 69 1.93 5.81 -0.45
N MET A 70 1.00 4.87 -0.61
CA MET A 70 -0.24 5.12 -1.35
C MET A 70 -1.15 6.10 -0.62
N PHE A 71 -1.28 6.00 0.72
CA PHE A 71 -2.04 6.97 1.50
C PHE A 71 -1.42 8.38 1.49
N LEU A 72 -0.09 8.48 1.59
CA LEU A 72 0.62 9.75 1.41
C LEU A 72 0.31 10.35 0.04
N PHE A 73 0.46 9.56 -1.02
CA PHE A 73 0.19 10.03 -2.37
C PHE A 73 -1.27 10.45 -2.59
N TRP A 74 -2.23 9.72 -1.99
CA TRP A 74 -3.64 10.10 -2.01
C TRP A 74 -3.90 11.41 -1.25
N SER A 75 -3.24 11.62 -0.11
CA SER A 75 -3.37 12.86 0.67
C SER A 75 -2.75 14.06 -0.03
N GLU A 76 -1.62 13.88 -0.73
CA GLU A 76 -0.92 14.96 -1.44
C GLU A 76 -1.59 15.31 -2.76
N ARG A 77 -2.13 14.30 -3.47
CA ARG A 77 -2.68 14.43 -4.82
C ARG A 77 -4.00 13.68 -4.99
N PRO A 78 -5.05 14.05 -4.25
CA PRO A 78 -6.34 13.37 -4.31
C PRO A 78 -6.95 13.39 -5.72
N GLU A 79 -6.72 14.46 -6.49
CA GLU A 79 -7.20 14.65 -7.86
C GLU A 79 -6.67 13.61 -8.86
N ARG A 80 -5.58 12.90 -8.52
CA ARG A 80 -5.05 11.78 -9.31
C ARG A 80 -5.91 10.53 -9.22
N PHE A 81 -6.88 10.50 -8.31
CA PHE A 81 -7.79 9.40 -8.11
C PHE A 81 -9.22 9.87 -8.40
N LEU A 82 -9.87 9.22 -9.38
CA LEU A 82 -11.24 9.54 -9.76
C LEU A 82 -12.24 9.43 -8.59
N SER A 83 -11.99 8.50 -7.66
CA SER A 83 -12.80 8.29 -6.46
C SER A 83 -12.04 7.49 -5.41
N ASP A 84 -12.58 7.42 -4.19
CA ASP A 84 -12.05 6.56 -3.12
C ASP A 84 -12.02 5.08 -3.50
N ALA A 85 -12.98 4.63 -4.33
CA ALA A 85 -12.98 3.27 -4.85
C ALA A 85 -11.80 3.07 -5.83
N ALA A 86 -11.52 4.05 -6.68
CA ALA A 86 -10.37 4.01 -7.58
C ALA A 86 -9.05 3.98 -6.78
N PHE A 87 -8.92 4.81 -5.74
CA PHE A 87 -7.79 4.77 -4.82
C PHE A 87 -7.61 3.37 -4.19
N ARG A 88 -8.68 2.81 -3.62
CA ARG A 88 -8.66 1.47 -2.99
C ARG A 88 -8.20 0.37 -3.94
N LEU A 89 -8.65 0.41 -5.20
CA LEU A 89 -8.19 -0.54 -6.22
C LEU A 89 -6.70 -0.34 -6.57
N GLN A 90 -6.23 0.91 -6.65
CA GLN A 90 -4.82 1.20 -6.91
C GLN A 90 -3.91 0.82 -5.73
N LEU A 91 -4.36 1.03 -4.50
CA LEU A 91 -3.69 0.55 -3.28
C LEU A 91 -3.42 -0.95 -3.38
N VAL A 92 -4.46 -1.73 -3.69
CA VAL A 92 -4.35 -3.19 -3.86
C VAL A 92 -3.43 -3.53 -5.01
N LYS A 93 -3.60 -2.93 -6.20
CA LYS A 93 -2.70 -3.17 -7.34
C LYS A 93 -1.23 -2.93 -6.99
N ARG A 94 -0.96 -1.86 -6.24
CA ARG A 94 0.42 -1.50 -5.87
C ARG A 94 1.01 -2.47 -4.84
N VAL A 95 0.26 -2.85 -3.80
CA VAL A 95 0.71 -3.86 -2.83
C VAL A 95 0.89 -5.22 -3.50
N ARG A 96 -0.04 -5.63 -4.36
CA ARG A 96 0.04 -6.87 -5.15
C ARG A 96 1.27 -6.92 -6.05
N SER A 97 1.67 -5.79 -6.62
CA SER A 97 2.87 -5.71 -7.46
C SER A 97 4.18 -6.06 -6.72
N LEU A 98 4.17 -6.13 -5.39
CA LEU A 98 5.31 -6.63 -4.60
C LEU A 98 5.52 -8.15 -4.80
N SER A 99 4.47 -8.89 -5.17
CA SER A 99 4.55 -10.33 -5.41
C SER A 99 4.63 -10.64 -6.91
N SER A 100 5.61 -11.45 -7.33
CA SER A 100 5.78 -11.88 -8.73
C SER A 100 4.79 -12.96 -9.17
N ARG A 101 3.99 -13.49 -8.23
CA ARG A 101 3.13 -14.68 -8.40
C ARG A 101 1.81 -14.40 -9.07
N HIS A 102 1.50 -13.15 -9.38
CA HIS A 102 0.35 -12.85 -10.21
C HIS A 102 0.52 -13.33 -11.63
N SER A 103 1.74 -13.68 -12.08
CA SER A 103 1.94 -14.34 -13.37
C SER A 103 1.82 -15.87 -13.24
N GLY A 104 0.79 -16.44 -13.85
CA GLY A 104 0.75 -17.82 -14.27
C GLY A 104 1.27 -17.97 -15.70
N VAL A 105 1.31 -19.20 -16.20
CA VAL A 105 1.64 -19.48 -17.60
C VAL A 105 0.49 -20.29 -18.18
N ARG A 106 -0.08 -19.82 -19.28
CA ARG A 106 -1.11 -20.53 -20.04
C ARG A 106 -0.46 -21.02 -21.33
N TYR A 107 -0.67 -22.29 -21.65
CA TYR A 107 -0.30 -22.80 -22.96
C TYR A 107 -1.33 -22.31 -24.00
N ASP A 108 -0.87 -21.62 -25.03
CA ASP A 108 -1.70 -21.27 -26.18
C ASP A 108 -1.53 -22.34 -27.27
N HIS A 109 -2.55 -23.19 -27.41
CA HIS A 109 -2.58 -24.26 -28.42
C HIS A 109 -2.50 -23.75 -29.86
N ARG A 110 -2.85 -22.48 -30.13
CA ARG A 110 -2.81 -21.90 -31.47
C ARG A 110 -1.39 -21.49 -31.88
N THR A 111 -0.58 -21.03 -30.94
CA THR A 111 0.80 -20.55 -31.20
C THR A 111 1.87 -21.54 -30.74
N GLY A 112 1.50 -22.58 -29.98
CA GLY A 112 2.41 -23.57 -29.40
C GLY A 112 3.30 -23.01 -28.29
N LYS A 113 3.00 -21.80 -27.80
CA LYS A 113 3.84 -21.07 -26.84
C LYS A 113 3.19 -21.01 -25.47
N GLN A 114 4.04 -20.89 -24.45
CA GLN A 114 3.61 -20.56 -23.10
C GLN A 114 3.50 -19.04 -22.96
N GLU A 115 2.30 -18.53 -22.71
CA GLU A 115 2.03 -17.11 -22.46
C GLU A 115 1.91 -16.84 -20.96
N ARG A 116 2.56 -15.76 -20.47
CA ARG A 116 2.37 -15.32 -19.08
C ARG A 116 0.98 -14.72 -18.93
N VAL A 117 0.13 -15.35 -18.13
CA VAL A 117 -1.22 -14.86 -17.82
C VAL A 117 -1.27 -14.36 -16.40
N TYR A 118 -1.69 -13.12 -16.22
CA TYR A 118 -1.87 -12.60 -14.88
C TYR A 118 -3.17 -13.12 -14.27
N ARG A 119 -3.10 -13.78 -13.10
CA ARG A 119 -4.30 -14.21 -12.37
C ARG A 119 -4.97 -12.96 -11.79
N GLU A 120 -5.98 -12.49 -12.50
CA GLU A 120 -6.72 -11.29 -12.11
C GLU A 120 -7.47 -11.54 -10.79
N LEU A 121 -7.24 -10.64 -9.83
CA LEU A 121 -8.08 -10.57 -8.64
C LEU A 121 -9.36 -9.85 -9.05
N SER A 122 -10.52 -10.50 -8.83
CA SER A 122 -11.79 -9.86 -9.17
C SER A 122 -11.94 -8.53 -8.43
N PRO A 123 -12.60 -7.50 -9.01
CA PRO A 123 -12.75 -6.21 -8.35
C PRO A 123 -13.38 -6.31 -6.95
N LYS A 124 -14.36 -7.21 -6.76
CA LYS A 124 -15.00 -7.46 -5.47
C LYS A 124 -14.02 -8.05 -4.44
N ALA A 125 -13.18 -9.01 -4.83
CA ALA A 125 -12.13 -9.52 -3.94
C ALA A 125 -11.06 -8.45 -3.66
N GLY A 126 -10.72 -7.64 -4.66
CA GLY A 126 -9.85 -6.48 -4.52
C GLY A 126 -10.37 -5.50 -3.46
N MET A 127 -11.66 -5.21 -3.45
CA MET A 127 -12.24 -4.32 -2.43
C MET A 127 -12.17 -4.90 -0.99
N ILE A 128 -12.25 -6.22 -0.83
CA ILE A 128 -12.05 -6.87 0.47
C ILE A 128 -10.60 -6.68 0.93
N VAL A 129 -9.62 -6.97 0.06
CA VAL A 129 -8.21 -6.74 0.37
C VAL A 129 -7.93 -5.27 0.64
N ALA A 130 -8.54 -4.36 -0.12
CA ALA A 130 -8.40 -2.91 0.10
C ALA A 130 -8.91 -2.50 1.48
N ARG A 131 -10.07 -3.01 1.90
CA ARG A 131 -10.60 -2.76 3.24
C ARG A 131 -9.61 -3.23 4.31
N ASP A 132 -9.12 -4.46 4.19
CA ASP A 132 -8.20 -5.04 5.17
C ASP A 132 -6.89 -4.21 5.27
N LEU A 133 -6.32 -3.81 4.12
CA LEU A 133 -5.15 -2.92 4.06
C LEU A 133 -5.42 -1.53 4.66
N THR A 134 -6.58 -0.94 4.38
CA THR A 134 -6.98 0.34 4.98
C THR A 134 -7.15 0.23 6.48
N THR A 135 -7.73 -0.85 6.98
CA THR A 135 -7.87 -1.10 8.42
C THR A 135 -6.51 -1.23 9.11
N ALA A 136 -5.55 -1.95 8.51
CA ALA A 136 -4.22 -2.09 9.09
C ALA A 136 -3.39 -0.80 9.01
N PHE A 137 -3.37 -0.13 7.85
CA PHE A 137 -2.36 0.87 7.53
C PHE A 137 -2.89 2.28 7.28
N GLY A 138 -4.20 2.45 7.07
CA GLY A 138 -4.79 3.74 6.69
C GLY A 138 -4.51 4.85 7.69
N GLY A 139 -4.78 4.61 8.98
CA GLY A 139 -4.54 5.62 10.01
C GLY A 139 -3.06 6.05 10.11
N ALA A 140 -2.12 5.10 10.02
CA ALA A 140 -0.69 5.41 10.04
C ALA A 140 -0.25 6.15 8.78
N GLY A 141 -0.79 5.76 7.61
CA GLY A 141 -0.51 6.41 6.33
C GLY A 141 -1.00 7.86 6.28
N LEU A 142 -2.18 8.14 6.82
CA LEU A 142 -2.71 9.51 6.88
C LEU A 142 -1.97 10.38 7.89
N GLN A 143 -1.61 9.81 9.05
CA GLN A 143 -0.80 10.54 10.03
C GLN A 143 0.58 10.88 9.47
N LEU A 144 1.19 9.97 8.70
CA LEU A 144 2.44 10.25 7.99
C LEU A 144 2.28 11.40 6.99
N ALA A 145 1.16 11.45 6.26
CA ALA A 145 0.89 12.52 5.31
C ALA A 145 0.76 13.88 5.99
N GLU A 146 0.07 13.95 7.12
CA GLU A 146 -0.06 15.18 7.90
C GLU A 146 1.29 15.67 8.44
N LEU A 147 2.14 14.75 8.92
CA LEU A 147 3.49 15.10 9.36
C LEU A 147 4.35 15.64 8.21
N GLU A 148 4.25 15.05 7.02
CA GLU A 148 5.01 15.51 5.86
C GLU A 148 4.53 16.88 5.38
N LYS A 149 3.21 17.12 5.38
CA LYS A 149 2.63 18.44 5.07
C LYS A 149 3.18 19.53 6.01
N ARG A 150 3.19 19.29 7.32
CA ARG A 150 3.75 20.22 8.31
C ARG A 150 5.23 20.51 8.09
N ASP A 151 6.00 19.49 7.73
CA ASP A 151 7.43 19.66 7.44
C ASP A 151 7.66 20.45 6.15
N GLN A 152 6.82 20.27 5.13
CA GLN A 152 6.86 21.08 3.90
C GLN A 152 6.51 22.54 4.18
N GLU A 153 5.45 22.80 4.96
CA GLU A 153 5.04 24.15 5.36
C GLU A 153 6.14 24.88 6.14
N ARG A 154 6.81 24.20 7.08
CA ARG A 154 7.95 24.77 7.83
C ARG A 154 9.12 25.13 6.92
N LYS A 155 9.47 24.27 5.97
CA LYS A 155 10.54 24.54 5.01
C LYS A 155 10.21 25.71 4.10
N GLN A 156 8.95 25.81 3.68
CA GLN A 156 8.48 26.93 2.86
C GLN A 156 8.55 28.23 3.65
N ALA A 157 8.03 28.27 4.88
CA ALA A 157 8.10 29.44 5.75
C ALA A 157 9.53 29.93 5.99
N MET A 158 10.47 29.01 6.25
CA MET A 158 11.89 29.36 6.41
C MET A 158 12.51 29.91 5.13
N THR A 159 12.12 29.38 3.96
CA THR A 159 12.58 29.87 2.66
C THR A 159 12.02 31.27 2.36
N ASP A 160 10.75 31.49 2.69
CA ASP A 160 10.07 32.77 2.50
C ASP A 160 10.67 33.85 3.42
N GLU A 161 10.98 33.51 4.67
CA GLU A 161 11.67 34.39 5.63
C GLU A 161 13.06 34.81 5.13
N ILE A 162 13.87 33.85 4.66
CA ILE A 162 15.19 34.14 4.07
C ILE A 162 15.05 35.05 2.84
N ASN A 163 14.10 34.76 1.95
CA ASN A 163 13.87 35.57 0.75
C ASN A 163 13.40 36.98 1.09
N GLN A 164 12.59 37.14 2.14
CA GLN A 164 12.16 38.45 2.63
C GLN A 164 13.35 39.24 3.19
N ALA A 165 14.17 38.63 4.04
CA ALA A 165 15.37 39.27 4.57
C ALA A 165 16.36 39.68 3.45
N LEU A 166 16.48 38.88 2.39
CA LEU A 166 17.30 39.24 1.22
C LEU A 166 16.75 40.44 0.44
N ARG A 167 15.42 40.60 0.36
CA ARG A 167 14.80 41.76 -0.31
C ARG A 167 14.98 43.07 0.46
N GLU A 168 15.08 42.99 1.78
CA GLU A 168 15.29 44.17 2.64
C GLU A 168 16.75 44.68 2.61
N LEU A 169 17.68 43.92 2.02
CA LEU A 169 19.10 44.28 1.86
C LEU A 169 19.42 45.03 0.55
N VAL A 170 18.44 45.19 -0.35
CA VAL A 170 18.56 45.89 -1.66
C VAL A 170 17.74 47.17 -1.63
#